data_AF-A0A973G4F7-F1
#
_entry.id   AF-A0A973G4F7-F1
#
_cell.length_a   1.000
_cell.length_b   1.000
_cell.length_c   1.000
_cell.angle_alpha   90.00
_cell.angle_beta   90.00
_cell.angle_gamma   90.00
#
_symmetry.space_group_name_H-M   'P 1'
#
loop_
_entity.id
_entity.type
_entity.pdbx_description
1 polymer ?
#
loop_
_entity_poly.entity_id
_entity_poly.type
_entity_poly.pdbx_seq_one_letter_code
_entity_poly.pdbx_strand_id
1 'polypeptide(L)' 'MRGAQRDMERSFDDLGRRYRGRPVPEVKVALRGALRRGGGDAGEPELTEWAKAISEGTRIVLKL' A
#
# COMPACT_ATOMS: atom_id res chain seq x y z
N MET A 1 -6.33 -16.37 10.88
CA MET A 1 -5.39 -15.36 10.31
C MET A 1 -6.05 -13.98 10.16
N ARG A 2 -6.61 -13.37 11.24
CA ARG A 2 -7.30 -12.05 11.15
C ARG A 2 -6.42 -10.85 11.58
N GLY A 3 -5.25 -11.10 12.19
CA GLY A 3 -4.32 -10.06 12.61
C GLY A 3 -3.60 -9.40 11.42
N ALA A 4 -2.96 -10.21 10.59
CA ALA A 4 -2.17 -9.76 9.45
C ALA A 4 -2.95 -8.87 8.46
N GLN A 5 -4.23 -9.17 8.20
CA GLN A 5 -5.07 -8.35 7.33
C GLN A 5 -5.29 -6.93 7.91
N ARG A 6 -5.59 -6.82 9.21
CA ARG A 6 -5.81 -5.53 9.87
C ARG A 6 -4.53 -4.70 9.96
N ASP A 7 -3.39 -5.35 10.16
CA ASP A 7 -2.08 -4.69 10.19
C ASP A 7 -1.71 -4.14 8.80
N MET A 8 -2.07 -4.89 7.75
CA MET A 8 -1.90 -4.46 6.36
C MET A 8 -2.82 -3.29 6.01
N GLU A 9 -4.12 -3.37 6.35
CA GLU A 9 -5.09 -2.29 6.14
C GLU A 9 -4.65 -0.99 6.83
N ARG A 10 -4.17 -1.09 8.08
CA ARG A 10 -3.61 0.07 8.80
C ARG A 10 -2.41 0.66 8.07
N SER A 11 -1.52 -0.18 7.55
CA SER A 11 -0.35 0.27 6.78
C SER A 11 -0.75 0.99 5.50
N PHE A 12 -1.78 0.51 4.80
CA PHE A 12 -2.35 1.17 3.63
C PHE A 12 -3.03 2.50 3.97
N ASP A 13 -3.79 2.57 5.06
CA ASP A 13 -4.43 3.80 5.51
C ASP A 13 -3.38 4.87 5.89
N ASP A 14 -2.29 4.48 6.55
CA ASP A 14 -1.17 5.38 6.88
C ASP A 14 -0.42 5.87 5.63
N LEU A 15 -0.22 4.99 4.64
CA LEU A 15 0.34 5.37 3.34
C LEU A 15 -0.59 6.32 2.59
N GLY A 16 -1.89 6.05 2.57
CA GLY A 16 -2.92 6.92 1.99
C GLY A 16 -2.87 8.33 2.57
N ARG A 17 -2.76 8.47 3.89
CA ARG A 17 -2.65 9.78 4.56
C ARG A 17 -1.37 10.54 4.19
N ARG A 18 -0.24 9.85 4.05
CA ARG A 18 1.08 10.48 3.81
C ARG A 18 1.38 10.74 2.34
N TYR A 19 0.89 9.89 1.44
CA TYR A 19 1.29 9.85 0.04
C TYR A 19 0.18 10.20 -0.95
N ARG A 20 -1.02 10.57 -0.48
CA ARG A 20 -2.05 11.14 -1.34
C ARG A 20 -1.53 12.36 -2.11
N GLY A 21 -1.77 12.38 -3.41
CA GLY A 21 -1.29 13.41 -4.34
C GLY A 21 0.20 13.33 -4.68
N ARG A 22 0.95 12.36 -4.15
CA ARG A 22 2.37 12.16 -4.48
C ARG A 22 2.56 11.34 -5.76
N PRO A 23 3.67 11.52 -6.49
CA PRO A 23 3.98 10.72 -7.69
C PRO A 23 4.00 9.21 -7.40
N VAL A 24 3.39 8.42 -8.30
CA VAL A 24 3.33 6.94 -8.20
C VAL A 24 4.70 6.30 -7.91
N PRO A 25 5.83 6.71 -8.53
CA PRO A 25 7.13 6.13 -8.20
C PRO A 25 7.54 6.29 -6.74
N GLU A 26 7.26 7.45 -6.13
CA GLU A 26 7.54 7.70 -4.71
C GLU A 26 6.68 6.80 -3.82
N VAL A 27 5.39 6.68 -4.16
CA VAL A 27 4.45 5.82 -3.44
C VAL A 27 4.85 4.35 -3.52
N LYS A 28 5.31 3.88 -4.68
CA LYS A 28 5.79 2.49 -4.87
C LYS A 28 6.95 2.15 -3.95
N VAL A 29 7.93 3.05 -3.81
CA VAL A 29 9.09 2.84 -2.91
C VAL A 29 8.62 2.70 -1.46
N ALA A 30 7.75 3.60 -1.01
CA ALA A 30 7.21 3.59 0.35
C ALA A 30 6.37 2.33 0.62
N LEU A 31 5.52 1.96 -0.34
CA LEU A 31 4.65 0.79 -0.28
C LEU A 31 5.45 -0.51 -0.21
N ARG A 32 6.46 -0.68 -1.07
CA ARG A 32 7.34 -1.85 -1.04
C ARG A 32 8.05 -2.00 0.30
N GLY A 33 8.49 -0.89 0.89
CA GLY A 33 9.06 -0.86 2.23
C GLY A 33 8.07 -1.29 3.32
N ALA A 34 6.80 -0.89 3.21
CA ALA A 34 5.75 -1.29 4.15
C ALA A 34 5.44 -2.79 4.07
N LEU A 35 5.28 -3.33 2.85
CA LEU A 35 5.03 -4.75 2.63
C LEU A 35 6.16 -5.62 3.20
N ARG A 36 7.41 -5.26 2.90
CA ARG A 36 8.59 -5.98 3.42
C ARG A 36 8.66 -6.01 4.95
N ARG A 37 8.31 -4.90 5.61
CA ARG A 37 8.24 -4.85 7.08
C ARG A 37 7.14 -5.75 7.65
N GLY A 38 6.06 -5.95 6.92
CA GLY A 38 4.98 -6.88 7.27
C GLY A 38 5.24 -8.34 6.87
N GLY A 39 6.43 -8.67 6.34
CA GLY A 39 6.76 -10.00 5.85
C GLY A 39 6.12 -10.36 4.50
N GLY A 40 5.55 -9.38 3.80
CA GLY A 40 4.98 -9.52 2.47
C GLY A 40 5.91 -8.98 1.38
N ASP A 41 5.64 -9.40 0.15
CA ASP A 41 6.16 -8.75 -1.06
C ASP A 41 5.02 -8.74 -2.08
N ALA A 42 5.13 -7.88 -3.09
CA ALA A 42 4.17 -7.80 -4.17
C ALA A 42 4.87 -7.62 -5.50
N GLY A 43 4.24 -8.12 -6.58
CA GLY A 43 4.77 -7.94 -7.92
C GLY A 43 4.75 -6.47 -8.36
N GLU A 44 5.57 -6.13 -9.35
CA GLU A 44 5.56 -4.79 -9.95
C GLU A 44 4.18 -4.32 -10.46
N PRO A 45 3.33 -5.20 -11.05
CA PRO A 45 1.96 -4.83 -11.43
C PRO A 45 1.10 -4.43 -10.23
N GLU A 46 1.06 -5.25 -9.18
CA GLU A 46 0.29 -5.00 -7.96
C GLU A 46 0.79 -3.76 -7.22
N LEU A 47 2.11 -3.61 -7.08
CA LEU A 47 2.73 -2.41 -6.50
C LEU A 47 2.32 -1.15 -7.25
N THR A 48 2.24 -1.22 -8.59
CA THR A 48 1.85 -0.08 -9.41
C THR A 48 0.38 0.26 -9.25
N GLU A 49 -0.50 -0.75 -9.19
CA GLU A 49 -1.93 -0.55 -8.98
C GLU A 49 -2.22 0.08 -7.62
N TRP A 50 -1.65 -0.48 -6.55
CA TRP A 50 -1.82 0.05 -5.20
C TRP A 50 -1.20 1.44 -5.04
N ALA A 51 -0.03 1.69 -5.63
CA ALA A 51 0.59 3.01 -5.59
C ALA A 51 -0.25 4.07 -6.33
N LYS A 52 -0.90 3.72 -7.44
CA LYS A 52 -1.87 4.59 -8.12
C LYS A 52 -3.06 4.88 -7.21
N ALA A 53 -3.68 3.86 -6.62
CA ALA A 53 -4.81 4.05 -5.72
C ALA A 53 -4.47 4.96 -4.53
N ILE A 54 -3.32 4.77 -3.88
CA ILE A 54 -2.84 5.66 -2.80
C ILE A 54 -2.59 7.08 -3.31
N SER A 55 -1.93 7.24 -4.45
CA SER A 55 -1.65 8.56 -5.05
C SER A 55 -2.95 9.32 -5.34
N GLU A 56 -3.96 8.63 -5.86
CA GLU A 56 -5.30 9.19 -6.15
C GLU A 56 -6.11 9.45 -4.87
N GLY A 57 -5.70 8.89 -3.72
CA GLY A 57 -6.45 8.94 -2.47
C GLY A 57 -7.62 7.97 -2.43
N THR A 58 -7.60 6.95 -3.28
CA THR A 58 -8.57 5.85 -3.32
C THR A 58 -8.24 4.85 -2.23
N ARG A 59 -9.24 4.47 -1.44
CA ARG A 59 -9.06 3.47 -0.38
C ARG A 59 -8.84 2.09 -1.00
N ILE A 60 -7.72 1.46 -0.66
CA ILE A 60 -7.44 0.07 -1.04
C ILE A 60 -8.18 -0.85 -0.07
N VAL A 61 -9.01 -1.74 -0.61
CA VAL A 61 -9.65 -2.81 0.15
C VAL A 61 -9.06 -4.13 -0.32
N LEU A 62 -8.22 -4.73 0.52
CA LEU A 62 -7.71 -6.07 0.27
C LEU A 62 -8.83 -7.07 0.46
N LYS A 63 -9.27 -7.70 -0.64
CA LYS A 63 -10.09 -8.91 -0.62
C LYS A 63 -9.14 -10.11 -0.64
N LEU A 64 -8.64 -10.51 0.53
CA LEU A 64 -7.93 -11.79 0.73
C LEU A 64 -8.93 -12.91 1.03
#